data_AF-A0A947S805-F1
#
_entry.id   AF-A0A947S805-F1
#
_cell.length_a   1.000
_cell.length_b   1.000
_cell.length_c   1.000
_cell.angle_alpha   90.00
_cell.angle_beta   90.00
_cell.angle_gamma   90.00
#
_symmetry.space_group_name_H-M   'P 1'
#
loop_
_entity.id
_entity.type
_entity.pdbx_description
1 polymer ?
#
loop_
_entity_poly.entity_id
_entity_poly.type
_entity_poly.pdbx_seq_one_letter_code
_entity_poly.pdbx_strand_id
1 'polypeptide(L)'
;MEDKKIVDKLVEKVPEFKIFVDESVKDNSGEVLSYLVFNDLANFFILKFKKGEKDTIKAIQNYLEELLGQNDKEVTELVLFGFLENLKPENVSYEDIKNILTPKLLEYLKEIDKWSQGKD
;
A
#
# COMPACT_ATOMS: atom_id res chain seq x y z
N MET A 1 -13.49 4.20 -12.66
CA MET A 1 -12.98 5.46 -13.28
C MET A 1 -12.28 6.34 -12.25
N GLU A 2 -12.54 6.14 -10.95
CA GLU A 2 -11.83 6.76 -9.82
C GLU A 2 -10.53 6.02 -9.48
N ASP A 3 -10.60 4.69 -9.42
CA ASP A 3 -9.50 3.72 -9.33
C ASP A 3 -8.28 4.03 -10.20
N LYS A 4 -8.52 4.21 -11.51
CA LYS A 4 -7.45 4.52 -12.45
C LYS A 4 -6.74 5.83 -12.09
N LYS A 5 -7.46 6.86 -11.62
CA LYS A 5 -6.85 8.13 -11.23
C LYS A 5 -6.01 8.00 -9.96
N ILE A 6 -6.41 7.11 -9.04
CA ILE A 6 -5.61 6.79 -7.85
C ILE A 6 -4.30 6.14 -8.30
N VAL A 7 -4.38 5.10 -9.13
CA VAL A 7 -3.19 4.40 -9.63
C VAL A 7 -2.29 5.30 -10.48
N ASP A 8 -2.86 6.14 -11.35
CA ASP A 8 -2.08 7.09 -12.16
C ASP A 8 -1.30 8.08 -11.26
N LYS A 9 -1.95 8.64 -10.23
CA LYS A 9 -1.29 9.53 -9.25
C LYS A 9 -0.22 8.80 -8.43
N LEU A 10 -0.46 7.54 -8.06
CA LEU A 10 0.55 6.71 -7.39
C LEU A 10 1.81 6.60 -8.25
N VAL A 11 1.66 6.32 -9.54
CA VAL A 11 2.78 6.24 -10.49
C VAL A 11 3.48 7.59 -10.68
N GLU A 12 2.75 8.71 -10.65
CA GLU A 12 3.38 10.04 -10.67
C GLU A 12 4.26 10.28 -9.43
N LYS A 13 3.84 9.80 -8.25
CA LYS A 13 4.56 9.95 -6.98
C LYS A 13 5.69 8.94 -6.80
N VAL A 14 5.52 7.75 -7.39
CA VAL A 14 6.42 6.59 -7.26
C VAL A 14 6.69 5.99 -8.65
N PRO A 15 7.43 6.69 -9.54
CA PRO A 15 7.55 6.31 -10.95
C PRO A 15 8.11 4.91 -11.17
N GLU A 16 9.01 4.45 -10.30
CA GLU A 16 9.60 3.12 -10.35
C GLU A 16 8.60 1.99 -10.08
N PHE A 17 7.45 2.29 -9.47
CA PHE A 17 6.37 1.32 -9.24
C PHE A 17 5.57 1.05 -10.53
N LYS A 18 5.71 1.89 -11.56
CA LYS A 18 4.98 1.74 -12.82
C LYS A 18 5.12 0.35 -13.44
N ILE A 19 6.30 -0.28 -13.30
CA ILE A 19 6.55 -1.62 -13.85
C ILE A 19 5.56 -2.64 -13.27
N PHE A 20 5.30 -2.58 -11.96
CA PHE A 20 4.35 -3.47 -11.28
C PHE A 20 2.91 -3.19 -11.73
N VAL A 21 2.55 -1.92 -11.91
CA VAL A 21 1.23 -1.54 -12.43
C VAL A 21 1.03 -2.06 -13.86
N ASP A 22 2.03 -1.90 -14.73
CA ASP A 22 1.95 -2.34 -16.12
C ASP A 22 1.82 -3.88 -16.21
N GLU A 23 2.54 -4.61 -15.36
CA GLU A 23 2.43 -6.07 -15.23
C GLU A 23 1.03 -6.47 -14.73
N SER A 24 0.56 -5.86 -13.63
CA SER A 24 -0.77 -6.12 -13.06
C SER A 24 -1.90 -5.85 -14.06
N VAL A 25 -1.82 -4.74 -14.81
CA VAL A 25 -2.80 -4.41 -15.86
C VAL A 25 -2.77 -5.41 -17.01
N LYS A 26 -1.58 -5.83 -17.43
CA LYS A 26 -1.42 -6.83 -18.49
C LYS A 26 -2.03 -8.18 -18.08
N ASP A 27 -1.79 -8.60 -16.84
CA ASP A 27 -2.30 -9.87 -16.31
C ASP A 27 -3.82 -9.84 -16.11
N ASN A 28 -4.41 -8.66 -15.94
CA ASN A 28 -5.84 -8.44 -15.76
C ASN A 28 -6.54 -7.93 -17.04
N SER A 29 -6.14 -8.43 -18.21
CA SER A 29 -6.79 -8.14 -19.51
C SER A 29 -6.88 -6.64 -19.87
N GLY A 30 -5.95 -5.83 -19.38
CA GLY A 30 -5.92 -4.38 -19.60
C GLY A 30 -6.73 -3.57 -18.58
N GLU A 31 -7.31 -4.21 -17.57
CA GLU A 31 -8.05 -3.54 -16.49
C GLU A 31 -7.16 -3.18 -15.31
N VAL A 32 -7.44 -2.03 -14.70
CA VAL A 32 -6.80 -1.59 -13.45
C VAL A 32 -7.65 -2.10 -12.29
N LEU A 33 -7.15 -3.11 -11.57
CA LEU A 33 -7.76 -3.62 -10.36
C LEU A 33 -7.03 -3.04 -9.14
N SER A 34 -7.53 -1.92 -8.60
CA SER A 34 -6.82 -1.13 -7.57
C SER A 34 -6.42 -1.94 -6.35
N TYR A 35 -7.27 -2.86 -5.89
CA TYR A 35 -6.95 -3.73 -4.76
C TYR A 35 -5.72 -4.62 -5.02
N LEU A 36 -5.59 -5.18 -6.23
CA LEU A 36 -4.42 -5.96 -6.61
C LEU A 36 -3.18 -5.06 -6.72
N VAL A 37 -3.33 -3.88 -7.32
CA VAL A 37 -2.24 -2.89 -7.41
C VAL A 37 -1.74 -2.46 -6.02
N PHE A 38 -2.64 -2.29 -5.05
CA PHE A 38 -2.26 -1.91 -3.68
C PHE A 38 -1.63 -3.07 -2.91
N ASN A 39 -2.01 -4.32 -3.21
CA ASN A 39 -1.31 -5.49 -2.72
C ASN A 39 0.12 -5.56 -3.29
N ASP A 40 0.27 -5.32 -4.60
CA ASP A 40 1.59 -5.20 -5.23
C ASP A 40 2.41 -4.05 -4.63
N LEU A 41 1.75 -2.95 -4.25
CA LEU A 41 2.39 -1.81 -3.58
C LEU A 41 2.91 -2.20 -2.19
N ALA A 42 2.20 -3.04 -1.43
CA ALA A 42 2.67 -3.54 -0.14
C ALA A 42 3.94 -4.41 -0.31
N ASN A 43 3.94 -5.31 -1.30
CA ASN A 43 5.11 -6.13 -1.62
C ASN A 43 6.29 -5.26 -2.08
N PHE A 44 6.02 -4.26 -2.90
CA PHE A 44 7.01 -3.29 -3.35
C PHE A 44 7.58 -2.47 -2.19
N PHE A 45 6.73 -2.01 -1.27
CA PHE A 45 7.15 -1.30 -0.06
C PHE A 45 8.13 -2.14 0.77
N ILE A 46 7.82 -3.42 0.98
CA ILE A 46 8.70 -4.36 1.70
C ILE A 46 10.03 -4.53 0.96
N LEU A 47 10.01 -4.64 -0.37
CA LEU A 47 11.22 -4.72 -1.19
C LEU A 47 12.10 -3.47 -1.03
N LYS A 48 11.48 -2.29 -1.04
CA LYS A 48 12.18 -1.00 -0.87
C LYS A 48 12.75 -0.84 0.53
N PHE A 49 12.01 -1.29 1.54
CA PHE A 49 12.50 -1.38 2.91
C PHE A 49 13.76 -2.24 3.02
N LYS A 50 13.75 -3.46 2.47
CA LYS A 50 14.92 -4.34 2.45
C LYS A 50 16.15 -3.71 1.78
N LYS A 51 15.92 -2.90 0.75
CA LYS A 51 16.99 -2.20 0.02
C LYS A 51 17.43 -0.89 0.69
N GLY A 52 16.76 -0.46 1.77
CA GLY A 52 17.05 0.81 2.43
C GLY A 52 16.65 2.04 1.61
N GLU A 53 15.73 1.90 0.65
CA GLU A 53 15.28 2.99 -0.24
C GLU A 53 14.27 3.91 0.46
N LYS A 54 14.79 4.74 1.38
CA LYS A 54 13.98 5.59 2.28
C LYS A 54 13.10 6.61 1.55
N ASP A 55 13.57 7.17 0.44
CA ASP A 55 12.81 8.20 -0.30
C ASP A 55 11.58 7.62 -0.97
N THR A 56 11.70 6.44 -1.59
CA THR A 56 10.57 5.70 -2.17
C THR A 56 9.55 5.31 -1.08
N ILE A 57 10.04 4.78 0.04
CA ILE A 57 9.21 4.45 1.21
C ILE A 57 8.42 5.68 1.67
N LYS A 58 9.09 6.83 1.79
CA LYS A 58 8.46 8.09 2.20
C LYS A 58 7.42 8.57 1.17
N ALA A 59 7.72 8.46 -0.12
CA ALA A 59 6.77 8.82 -1.18
C ALA A 59 5.49 7.97 -1.13
N ILE A 60 5.63 6.66 -0.91
CA ILE A 60 4.49 5.75 -0.73
C ILE A 60 3.67 6.16 0.51
N GLN A 61 4.32 6.36 1.66
CA GLN A 61 3.61 6.71 2.89
C GLN A 61 2.87 8.05 2.78
N ASN A 62 3.52 9.07 2.21
CA ASN A 62 2.89 10.36 1.98
C ASN A 62 1.63 10.21 1.10
N TYR A 63 1.72 9.42 0.04
CA TYR A 63 0.59 9.20 -0.85
C TYR A 63 -0.57 8.46 -0.16
N LEU A 64 -0.26 7.43 0.64
CA LEU A 64 -1.28 6.72 1.43
C LEU A 64 -1.94 7.64 2.47
N GLU A 65 -1.18 8.53 3.10
CA GLU A 65 -1.74 9.52 4.03
C GLU A 65 -2.62 10.56 3.33
N GLU A 66 -2.25 11.00 2.13
CA GLU A 66 -3.06 11.86 1.26
C GLU A 66 -4.40 11.19 0.94
N LEU A 67 -4.39 9.90 0.59
CA LEU A 67 -5.61 9.11 0.35
C LEU A 67 -6.49 9.02 1.59
N LEU A 68 -5.90 8.67 2.75
CA LEU A 68 -6.60 8.65 4.03
C LEU A 68 -7.05 10.04 4.52
N GLY A 69 -6.58 11.12 3.89
CA GLY A 69 -7.01 12.49 4.18
C GLY A 69 -8.28 12.92 3.43
N GLN A 70 -8.69 12.16 2.40
CA GLN A 70 -9.85 12.49 1.57
C GLN A 70 -11.18 12.21 2.26
N ASN A 71 -11.17 11.48 3.39
CA ASN A 71 -12.36 11.02 4.12
C ASN A 71 -13.37 10.25 3.24
N ASP A 72 -12.87 9.63 2.17
CA ASP A 72 -13.66 8.73 1.32
C ASP A 72 -13.56 7.30 1.87
N LYS A 73 -14.72 6.65 2.02
CA LYS A 73 -14.79 5.31 2.62
C LYS A 73 -14.14 4.25 1.73
N GLU A 74 -14.39 4.27 0.43
CA GLU A 74 -13.87 3.27 -0.51
C GLU A 74 -12.36 3.40 -0.66
N VAL A 75 -11.87 4.64 -0.74
CA VAL A 75 -10.43 4.94 -0.75
C VAL A 75 -9.75 4.52 0.55
N THR A 76 -10.41 4.74 1.69
CA THR A 76 -9.92 4.29 2.99
C THR A 76 -9.82 2.77 3.02
N GLU A 77 -10.89 2.06 2.65
CA GLU A 77 -10.91 0.58 2.58
C GLU A 77 -9.82 0.03 1.64
N LEU A 78 -9.58 0.69 0.51
CA LEU A 78 -8.48 0.35 -0.39
C LEU A 78 -7.10 0.45 0.28
N VAL A 79 -6.83 1.51 1.04
CA VAL A 79 -5.56 1.64 1.79
C VAL A 79 -5.46 0.58 2.88
N LEU A 80 -6.53 0.33 3.62
CA LEU A 80 -6.53 -0.61 4.73
C LEU A 80 -6.35 -2.06 4.25
N PHE A 81 -7.20 -2.53 3.35
CA PHE A 81 -7.25 -3.93 2.95
C PHE A 81 -6.42 -4.22 1.70
N GLY A 82 -6.23 -3.23 0.83
CA GLY A 82 -5.33 -3.36 -0.32
C GLY A 82 -3.86 -3.29 0.09
N PHE A 83 -3.48 -2.42 1.02
CA PHE A 83 -2.07 -2.21 1.39
C PHE A 83 -1.73 -2.68 2.80
N LEU A 84 -2.34 -2.11 3.85
CA LEU A 84 -1.90 -2.33 5.23
C LEU A 84 -2.07 -3.79 5.69
N GLU A 85 -3.19 -4.43 5.35
CA GLU A 85 -3.42 -5.85 5.67
C GLU A 85 -2.38 -6.78 5.02
N ASN A 86 -1.83 -6.37 3.87
CA ASN A 86 -0.82 -7.11 3.11
C ASN A 86 0.63 -6.79 3.52
N LEU A 87 0.86 -5.93 4.53
CA LEU A 87 2.20 -5.67 5.09
C LEU A 87 2.70 -6.81 6.01
N LYS A 88 2.45 -8.07 5.66
CA LYS A 88 2.86 -9.25 6.42
C LYS A 88 4.00 -9.98 5.70
N PRO A 89 5.25 -9.54 5.89
CA PRO A 89 6.39 -10.16 5.23
C PRO A 89 6.69 -11.55 5.80
N GLU A 90 6.95 -12.53 4.93
CA GLU A 90 7.50 -13.83 5.37
C GLU A 90 8.97 -13.74 5.81
N ASN A 91 9.70 -12.72 5.32
CA ASN A 91 11.16 -12.66 5.36
C ASN A 91 11.70 -11.31 5.90
N VAL A 92 10.90 -10.58 6.67
CA VAL A 92 11.29 -9.34 7.37
C VAL A 92 10.57 -9.32 8.72
N SER A 93 11.19 -8.72 9.73
CA SER A 93 10.49 -8.46 10.99
C SER A 93 9.30 -7.53 10.75
N TYR A 94 8.09 -8.01 11.08
CA TYR A 94 6.88 -7.18 11.02
C TYR A 94 6.98 -5.96 11.95
N GLU A 95 7.69 -6.10 13.08
CA GLU A 95 7.95 -4.97 14.00
C GLU A 95 8.88 -3.92 13.38
N ASP A 96 9.86 -4.31 12.56
CA ASP A 96 10.73 -3.35 11.88
C ASP A 96 9.94 -2.53 10.83
N ILE A 97 8.96 -3.16 10.17
CA ILE A 97 8.04 -2.45 9.27
C ILE A 97 7.19 -1.46 10.07
N LYS A 98 6.59 -1.89 11.19
CA LYS A 98 5.80 -0.99 12.05
C LYS A 98 6.59 0.24 12.49
N ASN A 99 7.88 0.08 12.77
CA ASN A 99 8.76 1.16 13.21
C ASN A 99 9.06 2.22 12.14
N ILE A 100 8.87 1.91 10.85
CA ILE A 100 9.08 2.86 9.76
C ILE A 100 7.80 3.49 9.22
N LEU A 101 6.64 3.02 9.69
CA LEU A 101 5.36 3.61 9.35
C LEU A 101 5.19 4.97 10.03
N THR A 102 4.55 5.90 9.34
CA THR A 102 4.09 7.13 9.95
C THR A 102 3.09 6.82 11.07
N PRO A 103 2.94 7.72 12.07
CA PRO A 103 2.03 7.51 13.18
C PRO A 103 0.59 7.17 12.75
N LYS A 104 0.10 7.84 11.69
CA LYS A 104 -1.26 7.62 11.16
C LYS A 104 -1.41 6.21 10.56
N LEU A 105 -0.47 5.78 9.71
CA LEU A 105 -0.52 4.44 9.11
C LEU A 105 -0.36 3.34 10.16
N LEU A 106 0.50 3.56 11.16
CA LEU A 106 0.69 2.63 12.26
C LEU A 106 -0.58 2.48 13.11
N GLU A 107 -1.33 3.55 13.33
CA GLU A 107 -2.62 3.51 14.05
C GLU A 107 -3.63 2.62 13.31
N TYR A 108 -3.79 2.82 12.00
CA TYR A 108 -4.67 1.98 11.19
C TYR A 108 -4.22 0.52 11.15
N LEU A 109 -2.92 0.26 11.03
CA LEU A 109 -2.38 -1.10 11.03
C LEU A 109 -2.69 -1.82 12.36
N LYS A 110 -2.59 -1.11 13.50
CA LYS A 110 -2.96 -1.67 14.81
C LYS A 110 -4.43 -2.03 14.90
N GLU A 111 -5.32 -1.26 14.30
CA GLU A 111 -6.74 -1.59 14.26
C GLU A 111 -7.01 -2.85 13.41
N ILE A 112 -6.33 -2.97 12.25
CA ILE A 112 -6.40 -4.18 11.41
C ILE A 112 -5.89 -5.42 12.17
N ASP A 113 -4.78 -5.30 12.89
CA ASP A 113 -4.21 -6.37 13.71
C ASP A 113 -5.21 -6.82 14.80
N LYS A 114 -5.87 -5.89 15.49
CA LYS A 114 -6.90 -6.22 16.50
C LYS A 114 -8.09 -6.95 15.90
N TRP A 115 -8.57 -6.51 14.74
CA TRP A 115 -9.68 -7.16 14.03
C TRP A 115 -9.32 -8.58 13.59
N SER A 116 -8.06 -8.79 13.19
CA SER A 116 -7.56 -10.11 12.78
C SER A 116 -7.46 -11.10 13.94
N GLN A 117 -7.15 -10.62 15.15
CA GLN A 117 -7.03 -11.44 16.36
C GLN A 117 -8.39 -11.80 17.01
N GLY A 118 -9.48 -11.14 16.62
CA GLY A 118 -10.83 -11.44 17.10
C GLY A 118 -11.61 -12.43 16.22
N LYS A 119 -10.99 -12.97 15.16
CA LYS A 119 -11.56 -13.95 14.23
C LYS A 119 -11.10 -15.38 14.57
N ASP A 120 -11.30 -15.79 15.82
CA ASP A 120 -11.16 -17.19 16.27
C ASP A 120 -12.54 -17.77 16.63
#